data_AF-A0A497MD62-F1
#
_entry.id   AF-A0A497MD62-F1
#
_cell.length_a   1.000
_cell.length_b   1.000
_cell.length_c   1.000
_cell.angle_alpha   90.00
_cell.angle_beta   90.00
_cell.angle_gamma   90.00
#
_symmetry.space_group_name_H-M   'P 1'
#
loop_
_entity.id
_entity.type
_entity.pdbx_description
1 polymer ?
#
loop_
_entity_poly.entity_id
_entity_poly.type
_entity_poly.pdbx_seq_one_letter_code
_entity_poly.pdbx_strand_id
1 'polypeptide(L)'
;KAVEVEGERANLLLGRKIGDTIDGSILGISGVKLQITGGSDISGFPMRPDIHGGVKARIIVSGGVGFKPKRKGERRRRTLRGNVITEDIVQVNMKIVEK
;
A
#
# COMPACT_ATOMS: atom_id res chain seq x y z
N LYS A 1 -12.34 4.94 9.09
CA LYS A 1 -13.55 4.96 8.22
C LYS A 1 -13.15 4.32 6.90
N ALA A 2 -13.83 3.26 6.47
CA ALA A 2 -13.62 2.71 5.13
C ALA A 2 -14.47 3.51 4.13
N VAL A 3 -13.93 3.75 2.95
CA VAL A 3 -14.63 4.42 1.84
C VAL A 3 -14.45 3.51 0.65
N GLU A 4 -15.56 3.10 0.05
CA GLU A 4 -15.55 2.37 -1.21
C GLU A 4 -15.40 3.38 -2.34
N VAL A 5 -14.51 3.06 -3.28
CA VAL A 5 -14.13 3.93 -4.38
C VAL A 5 -14.34 3.14 -5.66
N GLU A 6 -15.19 3.65 -6.55
CA GLU A 6 -15.53 2.99 -7.80
C GLU A 6 -15.07 3.81 -9.01
N GLY A 7 -14.75 3.10 -10.10
CA GLY A 7 -14.52 3.68 -11.44
C GLY A 7 -13.37 4.68 -11.52
N GLU A 8 -13.64 5.86 -12.07
CA GLU A 8 -12.64 6.88 -12.42
C GLU A 8 -11.79 7.34 -11.23
N ARG A 9 -12.35 7.35 -10.02
CA ARG A 9 -11.64 7.72 -8.80
C ARG A 9 -10.58 6.69 -8.41
N ALA A 10 -10.82 5.42 -8.69
CA ALA A 10 -9.83 4.36 -8.48
C ALA A 10 -8.68 4.46 -9.48
N ASN A 11 -8.99 4.81 -10.74
CA ASN A 11 -7.99 4.99 -11.80
C ASN A 11 -6.98 6.10 -11.47
N LEU A 12 -7.40 7.16 -10.77
CA LEU A 12 -6.52 8.24 -10.32
C LEU A 12 -5.47 7.79 -9.28
N LEU A 13 -5.72 6.68 -8.59
CA LEU A 13 -4.80 6.11 -7.60
C LEU A 13 -3.79 5.15 -8.23
N LEU A 14 -4.06 4.65 -9.44
CA LEU A 14 -3.13 3.77 -10.16
C LEU A 14 -1.83 4.49 -10.50
N GLY A 15 -0.70 3.79 -10.37
CA GLY A 15 0.62 4.34 -10.63
C GLY A 15 1.20 5.21 -9.50
N ARG A 16 0.42 5.54 -8.47
CA ARG A 16 0.93 6.23 -7.26
C ARG A 16 1.79 5.31 -6.41
N LYS A 17 2.71 5.90 -5.65
CA LYS A 17 3.61 5.16 -4.76
C LYS A 17 3.21 5.32 -3.30
N ILE A 18 3.62 4.35 -2.49
CA ILE A 18 3.61 4.50 -1.03
C ILE A 18 4.49 5.68 -0.64
N GLY A 19 3.96 6.59 0.16
CA GLY A 19 4.59 7.83 0.58
C GLY A 19 4.06 9.07 -0.15
N ASP A 20 3.38 8.90 -1.28
CA ASP A 20 2.80 10.01 -2.04
C ASP A 20 1.63 10.63 -1.29
N THR A 21 1.54 11.96 -1.38
CA THR A 21 0.44 12.76 -0.83
C THR A 21 -0.53 13.11 -1.95
N ILE A 22 -1.81 12.89 -1.70
CA ILE A 22 -2.93 13.18 -2.59
C ILE A 22 -3.94 14.09 -1.87
N ASP A 23 -4.67 14.89 -2.65
CA ASP A 23 -5.76 15.69 -2.11
C ASP A 23 -6.98 14.79 -1.83
N GLY A 24 -7.55 14.92 -0.63
CA GLY A 24 -8.71 14.17 -0.19
C GLY A 24 -9.97 14.45 -1.01
N SER A 25 -9.99 15.54 -1.78
CA SER A 25 -11.05 15.87 -2.73
C SER A 25 -11.31 14.74 -3.74
N ILE A 26 -10.27 13.98 -4.13
CA ILE A 26 -10.38 12.83 -5.03
C ILE A 26 -11.28 11.73 -4.44
N LEU A 27 -11.30 11.61 -3.10
CA LEU A 27 -12.07 10.63 -2.35
C LEU A 27 -13.34 11.22 -1.71
N GLY A 28 -13.71 12.46 -2.09
CA GLY A 28 -14.88 13.15 -1.53
C GLY A 28 -14.69 13.68 -0.11
N ILE A 29 -13.45 13.77 0.38
CA ILE A 29 -13.11 14.36 1.67
C ILE A 29 -12.44 15.71 1.41
N SER A 30 -13.23 16.77 1.34
CA SER A 30 -12.72 18.12 1.08
C SER A 30 -11.85 18.63 2.25
N GLY A 31 -10.81 19.40 1.91
CA GLY A 31 -9.95 20.10 2.87
C GLY A 31 -8.81 19.30 3.47
N VAL A 32 -8.70 17.98 3.22
CA VAL A 32 -7.62 17.17 3.81
C VAL A 32 -6.60 16.72 2.79
N LYS A 33 -5.33 16.63 3.19
CA LYS A 33 -4.29 15.92 2.44
C LYS A 33 -4.09 14.53 3.01
N LEU A 34 -4.08 13.53 2.12
CA LEU A 34 -3.94 12.12 2.46
C LEU A 34 -2.61 11.60 1.94
N GLN A 35 -1.86 10.91 2.77
CA GLN A 35 -0.64 10.20 2.38
C GLN A 35 -0.91 8.70 2.30
N ILE A 36 -0.48 8.07 1.20
CA ILE A 36 -0.54 6.62 1.03
C ILE A 36 0.51 5.97 1.93
N THR A 37 0.09 5.10 2.83
CA THR A 37 0.97 4.42 3.79
C THR A 37 1.20 2.95 3.45
N GLY A 38 0.29 2.33 2.69
CA GLY A 38 0.42 0.95 2.24
C GLY A 38 -0.87 0.41 1.63
N GLY A 39 -0.94 -0.90 1.48
CA GLY A 39 -2.10 -1.57 0.92
C GLY A 39 -1.94 -3.09 0.91
N SER A 40 -2.97 -3.76 0.40
CA SER A 40 -3.05 -5.22 0.30
C SER A 40 -3.50 -5.63 -1.11
N ASP A 41 -2.79 -6.59 -1.66
CA ASP A 41 -3.11 -7.27 -2.93
C ASP A 41 -4.31 -8.21 -2.77
N ILE A 42 -4.97 -8.57 -3.87
CA ILE A 42 -6.06 -9.58 -3.90
C ILE A 42 -5.66 -10.93 -3.28
N SER A 43 -4.38 -11.31 -3.36
CA SER A 43 -3.86 -12.52 -2.73
C SER A 43 -3.57 -12.37 -1.22
N GLY A 44 -3.87 -11.21 -0.63
CA GLY A 44 -3.57 -10.89 0.77
C GLY A 44 -2.10 -10.55 1.03
N PHE A 45 -1.29 -10.32 -0.01
CA PHE A 45 0.09 -9.89 0.18
C PHE A 45 0.15 -8.39 0.48
N PRO A 46 0.82 -7.98 1.57
CA PRO A 46 0.97 -6.58 1.89
C PRO A 46 1.99 -5.91 0.95
N MET A 47 1.76 -4.64 0.67
CA MET A 47 2.72 -3.80 -0.03
C MET A 47 3.88 -3.40 0.88
N ARG A 48 5.07 -3.28 0.31
CA ARG A 48 6.27 -2.83 1.03
C ARG A 48 6.97 -1.68 0.29
N PRO A 49 7.27 -0.55 0.95
CA PRO A 49 7.85 0.64 0.30
C PRO A 49 9.23 0.38 -0.33
N ASP A 50 10.01 -0.56 0.23
CA ASP A 50 11.37 -0.89 -0.22
C ASP A 50 11.39 -1.60 -1.59
N ILE A 51 10.29 -2.26 -1.98
CA ILE A 51 10.19 -3.01 -3.23
C ILE A 51 9.62 -2.08 -4.29
N HIS A 52 10.43 -1.80 -5.31
CA HIS A 52 10.04 -0.86 -6.35
C HIS A 52 9.11 -1.51 -7.38
N GLY A 53 8.14 -0.75 -7.88
CA GLY A 53 7.26 -1.15 -8.96
C GLY A 53 5.98 -1.83 -8.47
N GLY A 54 5.18 -2.30 -9.43
CA GLY A 54 3.90 -2.98 -9.18
C GLY A 54 4.00 -4.49 -9.13
N VAL A 55 5.20 -5.05 -8.92
CA VAL A 55 5.45 -6.50 -9.06
C VAL A 55 5.31 -7.25 -7.73
N LYS A 56 5.08 -8.57 -7.82
CA LYS A 56 5.22 -9.49 -6.68
C LYS A 56 6.65 -9.98 -6.62
N ALA A 57 7.36 -9.66 -5.53
CA ALA A 57 8.75 -10.07 -5.35
C ALA A 57 8.86 -11.07 -4.19
N ARG A 58 9.65 -12.12 -4.39
CA ARG A 58 9.95 -13.12 -3.36
C ARG A 58 11.30 -12.82 -2.72
N ILE A 59 11.28 -12.16 -1.57
CA ILE A 59 12.48 -11.66 -0.89
C ILE A 59 12.70 -12.34 0.46
N ILE A 60 13.94 -12.37 0.92
CA ILE A 60 14.28 -12.84 2.27
C ILE A 60 14.06 -11.67 3.24
N VAL A 61 13.14 -11.85 4.17
CA VAL A 61 12.82 -10.86 5.21
C VAL A 61 13.23 -11.38 6.58
N SER A 62 13.82 -10.49 7.38
CA SER A 62 14.18 -10.72 8.78
C SER A 62 13.13 -10.17 9.76
N GLY A 63 12.26 -9.27 9.30
CA GLY A 63 11.16 -8.72 10.08
C GLY A 63 10.45 -7.58 9.34
N GLY A 64 9.48 -6.95 10.03
CA GLY A 64 8.74 -5.80 9.52
C GLY A 64 7.46 -6.16 8.77
N VAL A 65 7.16 -5.41 7.72
CA VAL A 65 5.92 -5.53 6.95
C VAL A 65 5.87 -6.90 6.23
N GLY A 66 4.84 -7.67 6.52
CA GLY A 66 4.62 -9.01 5.95
C GLY A 66 5.41 -10.16 6.59
N PHE A 67 6.25 -9.89 7.61
CA PHE A 67 6.90 -10.95 8.38
C PHE A 67 7.18 -10.54 9.83
N LYS A 68 6.56 -11.27 10.77
CA LYS A 68 6.82 -11.14 12.21
C LYS A 68 7.64 -12.35 12.68
N PRO A 69 8.95 -12.22 12.91
CA PRO A 69 9.80 -13.32 13.35
C PRO A 69 9.37 -13.78 14.75
N LYS A 70 9.39 -15.09 15.01
CA LYS A 70 9.10 -15.65 16.34
C LYS A 70 10.38 -15.88 17.14
N ARG A 71 11.50 -16.09 16.46
CA ARG A 71 12.82 -16.30 17.07
C ARG A 71 13.80 -15.22 16.62
N LYS A 72 14.73 -14.86 17.50
CA LYS A 72 15.81 -13.93 17.17
C LYS A 72 16.66 -14.50 16.04
N GLY A 73 16.90 -13.72 14.99
CA GLY A 73 17.67 -14.13 13.82
C GLY A 73 16.89 -14.93 12.77
N GLU A 74 15.58 -15.17 12.97
CA GLU A 74 14.76 -15.87 11.98
C GLU A 74 14.65 -15.03 10.69
N ARG A 75 14.98 -15.65 9.55
CA ARG A 75 14.79 -15.06 8.23
C ARG A 75 13.96 -16.03 7.39
N ARG A 76 12.97 -15.51 6.68
CA ARG A 76 12.13 -16.33 5.80
C ARG A 76 11.97 -15.68 4.45
N ARG A 77 11.99 -16.49 3.40
CA ARG A 77 11.64 -16.06 2.05
C ARG A 77 10.12 -15.94 1.95
N ARG A 78 9.62 -14.74 1.68
CA ARG A 78 8.18 -14.41 1.59
C ARG A 78 7.92 -13.64 0.29
N THR A 79 6.73 -13.80 -0.25
CA THR A 79 6.24 -13.00 -1.39
C THR A 79 5.56 -11.76 -0.86
N LEU A 80 5.92 -10.59 -1.39
CA LEU A 80 5.39 -9.29 -1.03
C LEU A 80 5.07 -8.49 -2.29
N ARG A 81 4.18 -7.51 -2.17
CA ARG A 81 3.85 -6.59 -3.26
C ARG A 81 4.77 -5.37 -3.23
N GLY A 82 5.10 -4.85 -4.40
CA GLY A 82 5.84 -3.61 -4.55
C GLY A 82 5.10 -2.37 -4.04
N ASN A 83 5.75 -1.22 -4.17
CA ASN A 83 5.31 0.06 -3.63
C ASN A 83 4.40 0.87 -4.55
N VAL A 84 4.18 0.43 -5.80
CA VAL A 84 3.29 1.10 -6.75
C VAL A 84 1.89 0.50 -6.68
N ILE A 85 0.88 1.37 -6.71
CA ILE A 85 -0.51 0.96 -6.76
C ILE A 85 -0.87 0.47 -8.17
N THR A 86 -1.41 -0.74 -8.24
CA THR A 86 -1.85 -1.43 -9.48
C THR A 86 -3.29 -1.93 -9.30
N GLU A 87 -3.92 -2.34 -10.39
CA GLU A 87 -5.30 -2.85 -10.40
C GLU A 87 -5.52 -4.09 -9.50
N ASP A 88 -4.48 -4.90 -9.26
CA ASP A 88 -4.58 -6.07 -8.38
C ASP A 88 -4.77 -5.74 -6.88
N ILE A 89 -4.66 -4.46 -6.50
CA ILE A 89 -4.76 -4.02 -5.11
C ILE A 89 -6.21 -3.82 -4.73
N VAL A 90 -6.61 -4.46 -3.63
CA VAL A 90 -8.00 -4.43 -3.13
C VAL A 90 -8.17 -3.36 -2.06
N GLN A 91 -7.14 -3.12 -1.25
CA GLN A 91 -7.20 -2.16 -0.15
C GLN A 91 -5.99 -1.23 -0.18
N VAL A 92 -6.23 0.07 0.01
CA VAL A 92 -5.19 1.08 0.20
C VAL A 92 -5.39 1.75 1.56
N ASN A 93 -4.30 1.89 2.31
CA ASN A 93 -4.27 2.56 3.60
C ASN A 93 -3.70 3.97 3.44
N MET A 94 -4.43 4.96 3.97
CA MET A 94 -4.04 6.37 3.89
C MET A 94 -4.05 7.03 5.27
N LYS A 95 -3.20 8.04 5.44
CA LYS A 95 -3.08 8.85 6.66
C LYS A 95 -3.38 10.31 6.33
N ILE A 96 -4.18 10.98 7.15
CA ILE A 96 -4.39 12.43 7.04
C ILE A 96 -3.13 13.15 7.56
N VAL A 97 -2.52 13.98 6.71
CA VAL A 97 -1.31 14.75 7.05
C VAL A 97 -1.65 16.20 7.35
N GLU A 98 -2.58 16.80 6.61
CA GLU A 98 -3.04 18.19 6.79
C GLU A 98 -4.57 18.25 6.71
N LYS A 99 -5.16 19.24 7.38
CA LYS A 99 -6.59 19.55 7.47
C LYS A 99 -6.85 20.99 7.06
#